data_AF-A0A9W5RYU8-F1
#
_entry.id   AF-A0A9W5RYU8-F1
#
_cell.length_a   1.000
_cell.length_b   1.000
_cell.length_c   1.000
_cell.angle_alpha   90.00
_cell.angle_beta   90.00
_cell.angle_gamma   90.00
#
_symmetry.space_group_name_H-M   'P 1'
#
loop_
_entity.id
_entity.type
_entity.pdbx_description
1 polymer ?
#
loop_
_entity_poly.entity_id
_entity_poly.type
_entity_poly.pdbx_seq_one_letter_code
_entity_poly.pdbx_strand_id
1 'polypeptide(L)'
;MLRSIALGLLLVSLAAALVLHPSESLQSALQGLTVWWEIVFPGLLPFYVLSELLFALGAVHALGALLEPLMRQAFRLPGDAGWAVALGWTAGFPAGAEAAARLHQRRRGFHDPGLQHHIRGRYIQQYDHKNGGGQYPPHRGRHRASIPRVHYGASSSPPLV
;
A
#
# COMPACT_ATOMS: atom_id res chain seq x y z
N MET A 1 -12.77 -6.56 -29.13
CA MET A 1 -12.54 -7.56 -30.19
C MET A 1 -11.39 -7.12 -31.11
N LEU A 2 -11.59 -6.15 -32.01
CA LEU A 2 -10.56 -5.75 -33.00
C LEU A 2 -9.22 -5.28 -32.38
N ARG A 3 -9.26 -4.43 -31.34
CA ARG A 3 -8.05 -3.97 -30.63
C ARG A 3 -7.24 -5.12 -30.05
N SER A 4 -7.92 -6.09 -29.44
CA SER A 4 -7.28 -7.25 -28.83
C SER A 4 -6.65 -8.17 -29.88
N ILE A 5 -7.32 -8.38 -31.02
CA ILE A 5 -6.77 -9.15 -32.16
C ILE A 5 -5.55 -8.44 -32.76
N ALA A 6 -5.61 -7.12 -32.94
CA ALA A 6 -4.49 -6.33 -33.45
C ALA A 6 -3.27 -6.38 -32.51
N LEU A 7 -3.48 -6.23 -31.19
CA LEU A 7 -2.41 -6.40 -30.18
C LEU A 7 -1.86 -7.82 -30.18
N GLY A 8 -2.72 -8.84 -30.32
CA GLY A 8 -2.31 -10.24 -30.43
C GLY A 8 -1.40 -10.49 -31.64
N LEU A 9 -1.82 -10.03 -32.83
CA LEU A 9 -1.01 -10.14 -34.05
C LEU A 9 0.31 -9.38 -33.93
N LEU A 10 0.30 -8.18 -33.33
CA LEU A 10 1.51 -7.41 -33.05
C LEU A 10 2.48 -8.19 -32.16
N LEU A 11 1.99 -8.77 -31.05
CA LEU A 11 2.81 -9.56 -30.13
C LEU A 11 3.40 -10.81 -30.81
N VAL A 12 2.61 -11.51 -31.63
CA VAL A 12 3.09 -12.68 -32.38
C VAL A 12 4.16 -12.26 -33.40
N SER A 13 3.96 -11.14 -34.12
CA SER A 13 4.97 -10.63 -35.05
C SER A 13 6.27 -10.22 -34.36
N LEU A 14 6.17 -9.61 -33.17
CA LEU A 14 7.33 -9.27 -32.35
C LEU A 14 8.07 -10.53 -31.90
N ALA A 15 7.35 -11.52 -31.37
CA ALA A 15 7.94 -12.80 -30.96
C ALA A 15 8.61 -13.52 -32.14
N ALA A 16 7.98 -13.53 -33.33
CA ALA A 16 8.58 -14.07 -34.54
C ALA A 16 9.88 -13.33 -34.91
N ALA A 17 9.90 -12.00 -34.84
CA ALA A 17 11.10 -11.20 -35.10
C ALA A 17 12.24 -11.54 -34.13
N LEU A 18 11.95 -11.74 -32.83
CA LEU A 18 12.95 -12.15 -31.83
C LEU A 18 13.55 -13.54 -32.14
N VAL A 19 12.73 -14.48 -32.62
CA VAL A 19 13.18 -15.85 -32.94
C VAL A 19 13.96 -15.90 -34.26
N LEU A 20 13.56 -15.11 -35.25
CA LEU A 20 14.22 -15.05 -36.56
C LEU A 20 15.55 -14.30 -36.51
N HIS A 21 15.67 -13.25 -35.67
CA HIS A 21 16.86 -12.43 -35.52
C HIS A 21 17.31 -12.32 -34.05
N PRO A 22 17.78 -13.42 -33.44
CA PRO A 22 18.12 -13.45 -32.01
C PRO A 22 19.36 -12.59 -31.68
N SER A 23 20.34 -12.52 -32.58
CA SER A 23 21.56 -11.73 -32.39
C SER A 23 21.27 -10.23 -32.31
N GLU A 24 20.54 -9.69 -33.29
CA GLU A 24 20.15 -8.28 -33.35
C GLU A 24 19.26 -7.90 -32.18
N SER A 25 18.32 -8.78 -31.80
CA SER A 25 17.43 -8.57 -30.67
C SER A 25 18.20 -8.50 -29.35
N LEU A 26 19.15 -9.40 -29.14
CA LEU A 26 20.00 -9.41 -27.95
C LEU A 26 20.91 -8.18 -27.91
N GLN A 27 21.52 -7.83 -29.04
CA GLN A 27 22.41 -6.67 -29.12
C GLN A 27 21.66 -5.36 -28.83
N SER A 28 20.44 -5.22 -29.34
CA SER A 28 19.56 -4.08 -29.05
C SER A 28 19.16 -4.03 -27.57
N ALA A 29 18.86 -5.18 -26.96
CA ALA A 29 18.55 -5.27 -25.53
C ALA A 29 19.76 -4.90 -24.65
N LEU A 30 20.97 -5.37 -25.01
CA LEU A 30 22.21 -5.02 -24.32
C LEU A 30 22.50 -3.53 -24.44
N GLN A 31 22.31 -2.93 -25.61
CA GLN A 31 22.48 -1.49 -25.79
C GLN A 31 21.49 -0.70 -24.91
N GLY A 32 20.23 -1.11 -24.85
CA GLY A 32 19.24 -0.52 -23.95
C GLY A 32 19.61 -0.67 -22.47
N LEU A 33 20.15 -1.84 -22.09
CA LEU A 33 20.64 -2.10 -20.75
C LEU A 33 21.85 -1.22 -20.40
N THR A 34 22.78 -1.03 -21.33
CA THR A 34 23.93 -0.13 -21.16
C THR A 34 23.46 1.29 -20.88
N VAL A 35 22.53 1.82 -21.68
CA VAL A 35 21.94 3.15 -21.45
C VAL A 35 21.27 3.22 -20.07
N TRP A 36 20.51 2.20 -19.71
CA TRP A 36 19.88 2.13 -18.39
C TRP A 36 20.93 2.15 -17.26
N TRP A 37 22.00 1.35 -17.38
CA TRP A 37 23.04 1.25 -16.37
C TRP A 37 23.91 2.50 -16.26
N GLU A 38 24.24 3.14 -17.39
CA GLU A 38 25.13 4.30 -17.42
C GLU A 38 24.43 5.60 -17.02
N ILE A 39 23.13 5.73 -17.31
CA ILE A 39 22.41 6.99 -17.15
C ILE A 39 21.29 6.85 -16.12
N VAL A 40 20.39 5.88 -16.31
CA VAL A 40 19.16 5.78 -15.52
C VAL A 40 19.46 5.32 -14.10
N PHE A 41 20.25 4.27 -13.93
CA PHE A 41 20.60 3.70 -12.62
C PHE A 41 21.32 4.70 -11.71
N PRO A 42 22.44 5.33 -12.12
CA PRO A 42 23.12 6.33 -11.29
C PRO A 42 22.29 7.61 -11.14
N GLY A 43 21.40 7.94 -12.07
CA GLY A 43 20.48 9.07 -11.96
C GLY A 43 19.34 8.84 -10.96
N LEU A 44 18.84 7.61 -10.85
CA LEU A 44 17.76 7.26 -9.93
C LEU A 44 18.24 7.02 -8.50
N LEU A 45 19.44 6.47 -8.32
CA LEU A 45 20.01 6.15 -7.01
C LEU A 45 19.99 7.32 -6.00
N PRO A 46 20.51 8.53 -6.30
CA PRO A 46 20.51 9.63 -5.35
C PRO A 46 19.09 10.09 -4.99
N PHE A 47 18.17 10.07 -5.95
CA PHE A 47 16.76 10.40 -5.70
C PHE A 47 16.07 9.33 -4.85
N TYR A 48 16.35 8.05 -5.09
CA TYR A 48 15.80 6.94 -4.34
C TYR A 48 16.27 7.00 -2.88
N VAL A 49 17.58 7.15 -2.65
CA VAL A 49 18.16 7.31 -1.31
C VAL A 49 17.57 8.53 -0.60
N LEU A 50 17.45 9.67 -1.30
CA LEU A 50 16.86 10.87 -0.72
C LEU A 50 15.38 10.67 -0.37
N SER A 51 14.62 9.97 -1.21
CA SER A 51 13.21 9.66 -0.96
C SER A 51 13.04 8.74 0.24
N GLU A 52 13.83 7.66 0.34
CA GLU A 52 13.86 6.79 1.52
C GLU A 52 14.29 7.55 2.78
N LEU A 53 15.25 8.46 2.67
CA LEU A 53 15.67 9.32 3.77
C LEU A 53 14.53 10.26 4.21
N LEU A 54 13.82 10.89 3.26
CA LEU A 54 12.65 11.72 3.55
C LEU A 54 11.51 10.94 4.19
N PHE A 55 11.29 9.69 3.77
CA PHE A 55 10.34 8.78 4.42
C PHE A 55 10.79 8.41 5.84
N ALA A 56 12.06 8.05 6.03
CA ALA A 56 12.64 7.65 7.30
C ALA A 56 12.68 8.80 8.32
N LEU A 57 12.96 10.03 7.86
CA LEU A 57 12.90 11.26 8.66
C LEU A 57 11.46 11.67 9.01
N GLY A 58 10.45 11.02 8.43
CA GLY A 58 9.05 11.40 8.64
C GLY A 58 8.66 12.71 7.95
N ALA A 59 9.44 13.21 6.99
CA ALA A 59 9.17 14.47 6.29
C ALA A 59 7.81 14.44 5.57
N VAL A 60 7.38 13.27 5.08
CA VAL A 60 6.06 13.09 4.47
C VAL A 60 4.92 13.22 5.49
N HIS A 61 5.15 12.80 6.74
CA HIS A 61 4.19 13.02 7.84
C HIS A 61 4.15 14.49 8.24
N ALA A 62 5.30 15.16 8.29
CA ALA A 62 5.37 16.60 8.53
C ALA A 62 4.67 17.43 7.43
N LEU A 63 4.85 17.05 6.16
CA LEU A 63 4.11 17.60 5.02
C LEU A 63 2.60 17.36 5.16
N GLY A 64 2.21 16.14 5.54
CA GLY A 64 0.81 15.80 5.81
C GLY A 64 0.19 16.64 6.92
N ALA A 65 0.93 16.87 8.01
CA ALA A 65 0.53 17.72 9.13
C ALA A 65 0.47 19.20 8.74
N LEU A 66 1.38 19.68 7.88
CA LEU A 66 1.33 21.04 7.35
C LEU A 66 0.11 21.25 6.44
N LEU A 67 -0.29 20.22 5.69
CA LEU A 67 -1.48 20.20 4.87
C LEU A 67 -2.78 20.01 5.69
N GLU A 68 -2.68 19.67 6.97
CA GLU A 68 -3.82 19.50 7.88
C GLU A 68 -4.74 20.73 7.97
N PRO A 69 -4.24 21.95 8.27
CA PRO A 69 -5.07 23.15 8.30
C PRO A 69 -5.72 23.44 6.94
N LEU A 70 -5.02 23.15 5.83
CA LEU A 70 -5.57 23.34 4.48
C LEU A 70 -6.72 22.35 4.21
N MET A 71 -6.57 21.08 4.57
CA MET A 71 -7.62 20.07 4.44
C MET A 71 -8.84 20.36 5.30
N ARG A 72 -8.63 20.89 6.51
CA ARG A 72 -9.71 21.27 7.42
C ARG A 72 -10.45 22.53 6.96
N GLN A 73 -9.72 23.52 6.45
CA GLN A 73 -10.27 24.81 6.02
C GLN A 73 -10.96 24.72 4.65
N ALA A 74 -10.30 24.12 3.65
CA ALA A 74 -10.79 24.11 2.27
C ALA A 74 -11.75 22.94 1.98
N PHE A 75 -11.52 21.76 2.58
CA PHE A 75 -12.25 20.54 2.24
C PHE A 75 -13.08 19.96 3.38
N ARG A 76 -13.02 20.53 4.59
CA ARG A 76 -13.72 20.04 5.81
C ARG A 76 -13.46 18.55 6.10
N LEU A 77 -12.27 18.09 5.72
CA LEU A 77 -11.80 16.71 5.87
C LEU A 77 -11.09 16.51 7.23
N PRO A 78 -11.00 15.26 7.74
CA PRO A 78 -10.25 14.99 8.98
C PRO A 78 -8.78 15.33 8.75
N GLY A 79 -8.08 15.74 9.81
CA GLY A 79 -6.69 16.15 9.69
C GLY A 79 -5.77 15.11 9.06
N ASP A 80 -6.00 13.84 9.39
CA ASP A 80 -5.32 12.67 8.81
C ASP A 80 -5.42 12.56 7.27
N ALA A 81 -6.33 13.29 6.62
CA ALA A 81 -6.42 13.36 5.16
C ALA A 81 -5.24 14.09 4.53
N GLY A 82 -4.59 15.01 5.27
CA GLY A 82 -3.40 15.73 4.80
C GLY A 82 -2.25 14.78 4.46
N TRP A 83 -2.07 13.71 5.24
CA TRP A 83 -1.08 12.67 4.97
C TRP A 83 -1.40 11.86 3.71
N ALA A 84 -2.68 11.50 3.47
CA ALA A 84 -3.07 10.78 2.28
C ALA A 84 -2.84 11.61 1.00
N VAL A 85 -3.08 12.92 1.07
CA VAL A 85 -2.79 13.85 -0.03
C VAL A 85 -1.28 14.02 -0.23
N ALA A 86 -0.52 14.20 0.85
CA ALA A 86 0.94 14.29 0.77
C ALA A 86 1.53 13.04 0.10
N LEU A 87 1.08 11.84 0.47
CA LEU A 87 1.49 10.60 -0.19
C LEU A 87 1.03 10.50 -1.64
N GLY A 88 -0.17 10.96 -1.96
CA GLY A 88 -0.66 11.00 -3.34
C GLY A 88 0.19 11.90 -4.25
N TRP A 89 0.70 13.01 -3.71
CA TRP A 89 1.57 13.93 -4.45
C TRP A 89 3.02 13.47 -4.53
N THR A 90 3.58 12.86 -3.47
CA THR A 90 4.98 12.44 -3.46
C THR A 90 5.19 11.06 -4.06
N ALA A 91 4.31 10.09 -3.76
CA ALA A 91 4.43 8.68 -4.15
C ALA A 91 3.45 8.26 -5.26
N GLY A 92 2.58 9.18 -5.69
CA GLY A 92 1.66 8.99 -6.82
C GLY A 92 0.32 8.37 -6.45
N PHE A 93 -0.50 8.16 -7.48
CA PHE A 93 -1.88 7.69 -7.38
C PHE A 93 -2.07 6.39 -6.57
N PRO A 94 -1.30 5.30 -6.77
CA PRO A 94 -1.54 4.06 -6.03
C PRO A 94 -1.28 4.21 -4.52
N ALA A 95 -0.21 4.91 -4.13
CA ALA A 95 0.10 5.15 -2.73
C ALA A 95 -0.93 6.07 -2.05
N GLY A 96 -1.36 7.14 -2.73
CA GLY A 96 -2.42 8.02 -2.23
C GLY A 96 -3.77 7.32 -2.11
N ALA A 97 -4.13 6.47 -3.07
CA ALA A 97 -5.36 5.68 -3.03
C ALA A 97 -5.36 4.69 -1.86
N GLU A 98 -4.24 4.02 -1.59
CA GLU A 98 -4.11 3.13 -0.44
C GLU A 98 -4.19 3.91 0.89
N ALA A 99 -3.53 5.06 0.98
CA ALA A 99 -3.59 5.92 2.16
C ALA A 99 -5.03 6.41 2.45
N ALA A 100 -5.75 6.83 1.41
CA ALA A 100 -7.16 7.21 1.52
C ALA A 100 -8.06 6.03 1.90
N ALA A 101 -7.83 4.84 1.33
CA ALA A 101 -8.58 3.63 1.68
C ALA A 101 -8.37 3.24 3.14
N ARG A 102 -7.13 3.32 3.64
CA ARG A 102 -6.79 3.08 5.06
C ARG A 102 -7.48 4.07 5.99
N LEU A 103 -7.51 5.36 5.63
CA LEU A 103 -8.23 6.40 6.38
C LEU A 103 -9.73 6.11 6.45
N HIS A 104 -10.33 5.71 5.32
CA HIS A 104 -11.74 5.35 5.24
C HIS A 104 -12.09 4.13 6.09
N GLN A 105 -11.25 3.09 6.08
CA GLN A 105 -11.41 1.92 6.94
C GLN A 105 -11.33 2.26 8.43
N ARG A 106 -10.37 3.11 8.84
CA ARG A 106 -10.26 3.56 10.23
C ARG A 106 -11.50 4.33 10.70
N ARG A 107 -12.04 5.21 9.85
CA ARG A 107 -13.28 5.95 10.12
C ARG A 107 -14.48 5.01 10.31
N ARG A 108 -14.63 3.98 9.46
CA ARG A 108 -15.74 3.00 9.58
C ARG A 108 -15.59 2.08 10.78
N GLY A 109 -14.37 1.64 11.11
CA GLY A 109 -14.11 0.79 12.28
C GLY A 109 -14.48 1.44 13.63
N PHE A 110 -14.53 2.78 13.69
CA PHE A 110 -14.95 3.52 14.88
C PHE A 110 -16.46 3.76 14.98
N HIS A 111 -17.18 3.81 13.85
CA HIS A 111 -18.59 4.20 13.83
C HIS A 111 -19.57 3.03 13.77
N ASP A 112 -19.08 1.80 13.57
CA ASP A 112 -19.96 0.65 13.29
C ASP A 112 -19.82 -0.46 14.37
N PRO A 113 -20.74 -0.50 15.38
CA PRO A 113 -20.78 -1.58 16.37
C PRO A 113 -20.97 -2.98 15.73
N GLY A 114 -21.55 -3.05 14.53
CA GLY A 114 -21.79 -4.30 13.80
C GLY A 114 -20.53 -4.96 13.25
N LEU A 115 -19.48 -4.19 12.96
CA LEU A 115 -18.19 -4.74 12.50
C LEU A 115 -17.49 -5.53 13.61
N GLN A 116 -17.70 -5.19 14.89
CA GLN A 116 -17.16 -6.00 16.00
C GLN A 116 -17.76 -7.40 16.03
N HIS A 117 -19.04 -7.55 15.69
CA HIS A 117 -19.70 -8.85 15.56
C HIS A 117 -19.17 -9.65 14.37
N HIS A 118 -18.91 -8.99 13.24
CA HIS A 118 -18.35 -9.64 12.05
C HIS A 118 -16.88 -10.04 12.22
N ILE A 119 -16.06 -9.22 12.89
CA ILE A 119 -14.65 -9.53 13.20
C ILE A 119 -14.58 -10.63 14.26
N ARG A 120 -15.47 -10.65 15.26
CA ARG A 120 -15.59 -11.79 16.20
C ARG A 120 -15.92 -13.08 15.46
N GLY A 121 -16.90 -13.08 14.56
CA GLY A 121 -17.27 -14.27 13.78
C GLY A 121 -16.09 -14.85 13.00
N ARG A 122 -15.31 -14.00 12.32
CA ARG A 122 -14.10 -14.44 11.60
C ARG A 122 -12.99 -14.91 12.54
N TYR A 123 -12.82 -14.29 13.71
CA TYR A 123 -11.83 -14.74 14.68
C TYR A 123 -12.15 -16.14 15.22
N ILE A 124 -13.42 -16.39 15.54
CA ILE A 124 -13.89 -17.68 16.06
C ILE A 124 -13.74 -18.75 14.98
N GLN A 125 -14.08 -18.43 13.73
CA GLN A 125 -13.94 -19.34 12.59
C GLN A 125 -12.48 -19.65 12.24
N GLN A 126 -11.58 -18.66 12.38
CA GLN A 126 -10.15 -18.85 12.16
C GLN A 126 -9.47 -19.62 13.30
N TYR A 127 -9.95 -19.45 14.54
CA TYR A 127 -9.51 -20.25 15.69
C TYR A 127 -9.92 -21.71 15.54
N ASP A 128 -11.18 -21.92 15.11
CA ASP A 128 -11.74 -23.24 14.86
C ASP A 128 -11.01 -23.98 13.72
N HIS A 129 -10.71 -23.26 12.63
CA HIS A 129 -9.97 -23.84 11.50
C HIS A 129 -8.52 -24.23 11.85
N LYS A 130 -7.88 -23.50 12.78
CA LYS A 130 -6.52 -23.81 13.23
C LYS A 130 -6.46 -24.88 14.32
N ASN A 131 -7.49 -24.98 15.17
CA ASN A 131 -7.54 -25.88 16.32
C ASN A 131 -8.57 -27.02 16.20
N GLY A 132 -9.11 -27.25 15.00
CA GLY A 132 -9.91 -28.43 14.66
C GLY A 132 -11.10 -28.69 15.59
N GLY A 133 -11.98 -27.72 15.83
CA GLY A 133 -13.21 -27.92 16.61
C GLY A 133 -13.03 -28.05 18.13
N GLY A 134 -11.82 -27.87 18.65
CA GLY A 134 -11.52 -28.07 20.07
C GLY A 134 -11.92 -26.89 20.96
N GLN A 135 -12.96 -27.10 21.78
CA GLN A 135 -13.35 -26.38 23.01
C GLN A 135 -13.03 -24.88 23.08
N TYR A 136 -14.10 -24.06 22.96
CA TYR A 136 -14.06 -22.67 23.39
C TYR A 136 -13.63 -22.56 24.86
N PRO A 137 -12.77 -21.60 25.23
CA PRO A 137 -12.40 -21.39 26.62
C PRO A 137 -13.69 -21.14 27.45
N PRO A 138 -13.83 -21.76 28.62
CA PRO A 138 -15.07 -21.67 29.39
C PRO A 138 -15.39 -20.22 29.71
N HIS A 139 -16.63 -19.82 29.40
CA HIS A 139 -17.16 -18.49 29.70
C HIS A 139 -17.18 -18.25 31.23
N ARG A 140 -16.04 -17.83 31.79
CA ARG A 140 -15.97 -17.33 33.17
C ARG A 140 -16.74 -16.01 33.21
N GLY A 141 -17.77 -15.99 34.05
CA GLY A 141 -18.85 -15.02 34.03
C GLY A 141 -18.45 -13.55 34.00
N ARG A 142 -19.29 -12.77 33.32
CA ARG A 142 -19.65 -11.37 33.56
C ARG A 142 -18.57 -10.33 33.91
N HIS A 143 -17.31 -10.57 33.58
CA HIS A 143 -16.33 -9.51 33.40
C HIS A 143 -16.01 -9.41 31.92
N ARG A 144 -16.15 -8.20 31.37
CA ARG A 144 -15.76 -7.77 30.02
C ARG A 144 -14.71 -8.72 29.45
N ALA A 145 -15.06 -9.46 28.40
CA ALA A 145 -14.09 -10.11 27.56
C ALA A 145 -13.18 -9.01 27.00
N SER A 146 -12.06 -8.78 27.67
CA SER A 146 -10.95 -8.00 27.16
C SER A 146 -10.46 -8.79 25.94
N ILE A 147 -10.96 -8.39 24.77
CA ILE A 147 -10.36 -8.73 23.49
C ILE A 147 -8.87 -8.49 23.71
N PRO A 148 -7.99 -9.49 23.49
CA PRO A 148 -6.57 -9.24 23.57
C PRO A 148 -6.31 -8.10 22.61
N ARG A 149 -5.81 -6.96 23.12
CA ARG A 149 -5.28 -5.92 22.24
C ARG A 149 -4.33 -6.66 21.34
N VAL A 150 -4.69 -6.82 20.07
CA VAL A 150 -3.74 -7.22 19.05
C VAL A 150 -2.71 -6.11 19.12
N HIS A 151 -1.59 -6.39 19.78
CA HIS A 151 -0.42 -5.56 19.76
C HIS A 151 0.00 -5.56 18.28
N TYR A 152 -0.52 -4.60 17.52
CA TYR A 152 0.20 -4.08 16.40
C TYR A 152 1.57 -3.73 16.97
N GLY A 153 2.58 -4.50 16.55
CA GLY A 153 3.96 -4.29 16.95
C GLY A 153 4.25 -2.80 16.84
N ALA A 154 4.48 -2.20 18.00
CA ALA A 154 4.89 -0.83 18.13
C ALA A 154 6.26 -0.72 17.46
N SER A 155 6.30 -0.20 16.24
CA SER A 155 7.56 0.17 15.57
C SER A 155 7.41 1.31 14.56
N SER A 156 6.35 2.12 14.64
CA SER A 156 6.29 3.44 13.98
C SER A 156 5.00 4.17 14.34
N SER A 157 4.92 4.65 15.58
CA SER A 157 4.09 5.81 15.88
C SER A 157 5.05 6.97 16.12
N PRO A 158 5.05 8.05 15.31
CA PRO A 158 5.77 9.25 15.72
C PRO A 158 5.09 9.80 16.98
N PRO A 159 5.87 10.33 17.94
CA PRO A 159 5.33 10.84 19.19
C PRO A 159 4.44 12.05 18.91
N LEU A 160 3.30 12.09 19.59
CA LEU A 160 2.48 13.29 19.69
C LEU A 160 3.21 14.29 20.59
N VAL A 161 3.94 15.23 19.97
CA VAL A 161 4.22 16.58 20.48
C VAL A 161 4.18 17.54 19.31
#